data_AF-A0A0A1UJF2-F1
#
_entry.id   AF-A0A0A1UJF2-F1
#
_cell.length_a   1.000
_cell.length_b   1.000
_cell.length_c   1.000
_cell.angle_alpha   90.00
_cell.angle_beta   90.00
_cell.angle_gamma   90.00
#
_symmetry.space_group_name_H-M   'P 1'
#
loop_
_entity.id
_entity.type
_entity.pdbx_description
1 polymer ?
#
loop_
_entity_poly.entity_id
_entity_poly.type
_entity_poly.pdbx_seq_one_letter_code
_entity_poly.pdbx_strand_id
1 'polypeptide(L)'
;MEPLNLSRHGRFKQKHGGSSRQSLCHGRPKNCPEARWTPKGALNSKNYQGGLGTIQLIRYHSSPVGPYDELLYVPGQLNYKVGNTSLSGLSITRIYVSTFALVVNGRRNWNIPKRLARFEFTPETPSDPLSPTLASVYPSLSDSRNTEFSPDPIFRTRLVPSRRLPNFPLNLSSIPRALLDLRVLQPPLTDSIGTEQWCIIEPGFVGQVRIMYPDPGLEGARYGDGIGFPDLQPMSVGLWWPKAEIFFPAPEILNQSSNESKKTK
;
A
#
# COMPACT_ATOMS: atom_id res chain seq x y z
N MET A 1 -22.95 -14.31 -3.65
CA MET A 1 -21.55 -14.34 -3.19
C MET A 1 -21.54 -14.08 -1.71
N GLU A 2 -21.33 -15.12 -0.90
CA GLU A 2 -21.08 -14.95 0.54
C GLU A 2 -19.73 -14.25 0.77
N PRO A 3 -19.61 -13.41 1.80
CA PRO A 3 -18.32 -12.85 2.19
C PRO A 3 -17.42 -13.95 2.77
N LEU A 4 -16.29 -14.22 2.10
CA LEU A 4 -15.25 -15.13 2.57
C LEU A 4 -14.73 -14.66 3.94
N ASN A 5 -15.05 -15.43 4.98
CA ASN A 5 -14.63 -15.17 6.35
C ASN A 5 -13.17 -15.64 6.54
N LEU A 6 -12.22 -14.73 6.35
CA LEU A 6 -10.76 -14.96 6.40
C LEU A 6 -10.20 -15.19 7.83
N SER A 7 -11.06 -15.52 8.80
CA SER A 7 -10.73 -15.58 10.24
C SER A 7 -9.97 -16.85 10.69
N ARG A 8 -9.85 -17.90 9.86
CA ARG A 8 -9.17 -19.14 10.27
C ARG A 8 -7.70 -19.15 9.86
N HIS A 9 -6.85 -18.85 10.84
CA HIS A 9 -5.46 -19.30 11.03
C HIS A 9 -4.85 -20.03 9.82
N GLY A 10 -4.36 -19.27 8.84
CA GLY A 10 -3.66 -19.81 7.68
C GLY A 10 -2.62 -18.82 7.20
N ARG A 11 -1.37 -19.26 7.01
CA ARG A 11 -0.41 -18.49 6.20
C ARG A 11 -0.89 -18.55 4.76
N PHE A 12 -1.37 -17.44 4.22
CA PHE A 12 -1.77 -17.37 2.82
C PHE A 12 -0.53 -17.06 1.96
N LYS A 13 -0.11 -18.03 1.16
CA LYS A 13 0.86 -17.80 0.08
C LYS A 13 0.11 -17.34 -1.17
N GLN A 14 0.46 -16.17 -1.71
CA GLN A 14 -0.04 -15.71 -2.99
C GLN A 14 1.08 -15.81 -4.03
N LYS A 15 0.85 -16.56 -5.12
CA LYS A 15 1.79 -16.73 -6.23
C LYS A 15 1.43 -15.78 -7.36
N HIS A 16 2.40 -15.05 -7.91
CA HIS A 16 2.20 -14.12 -9.02
C HIS A 16 2.90 -14.62 -10.29
N GLY A 17 2.22 -14.55 -11.43
CA GLY A 17 2.79 -14.83 -12.75
C GLY A 17 2.41 -13.74 -13.74
N GLY A 18 3.40 -13.11 -14.39
CA GLY A 18 3.24 -12.37 -15.64
C GLY A 18 2.56 -11.00 -15.58
N SER A 19 3.29 -9.97 -15.12
CA SER A 19 3.14 -8.52 -15.42
C SER A 19 2.88 -7.60 -14.19
N SER A 20 3.94 -6.87 -13.83
CA SER A 20 4.03 -5.67 -12.96
C SER A 20 3.50 -5.73 -11.52
N ARG A 21 4.37 -6.18 -10.60
CA ARG A 21 4.48 -5.53 -9.29
C ARG A 21 5.57 -4.46 -9.38
N GLN A 22 5.24 -3.21 -9.10
CA GLN A 22 6.13 -2.05 -9.18
C GLN A 22 6.18 -1.42 -7.79
N SER A 23 7.30 -1.59 -7.09
CA SER A 23 7.58 -0.79 -5.91
C SER A 23 8.28 0.47 -6.40
N LEU A 24 7.52 1.56 -6.43
CA LEU A 24 7.99 2.88 -6.79
C LEU A 24 8.67 3.48 -5.56
N CYS A 25 9.97 3.65 -5.65
CA CYS A 25 10.79 4.02 -4.50
C CYS A 25 10.86 5.56 -4.32
N HIS A 26 10.53 5.99 -3.09
CA HIS A 26 11.04 7.19 -2.37
C HIS A 26 10.59 8.60 -2.76
N GLY A 27 9.40 9.05 -2.33
CA GLY A 27 8.98 10.45 -2.46
C GLY A 27 9.10 11.28 -1.19
N ARG A 28 9.79 12.45 -1.22
CA ARG A 28 9.47 13.54 -0.27
C ARG A 28 8.21 14.26 -0.78
N PRO A 29 7.18 14.49 0.05
CA PRO A 29 6.09 15.38 -0.34
C PRO A 29 6.61 16.83 -0.44
N LYS A 30 6.34 17.53 -1.54
CA LYS A 30 6.70 18.96 -1.69
C LYS A 30 5.94 19.87 -0.72
N ASN A 31 4.77 19.43 -0.29
CA ASN A 31 3.94 19.98 0.77
C ASN A 31 3.12 18.78 1.28
N CYS A 32 3.11 18.51 2.58
CA CYS A 32 2.36 17.40 3.16
C CYS A 32 0.98 17.92 3.57
N PRO A 33 -0.12 17.74 2.80
CA PRO A 33 -1.45 18.09 3.27
C PRO A 33 -2.01 16.88 4.03
N GLU A 34 -1.31 16.43 5.06
CA GLU A 34 -1.89 15.46 6.01
C GLU A 34 -3.00 16.09 6.86
N ALA A 35 -3.11 17.43 6.85
CA ALA A 35 -3.99 18.22 7.70
C ALA A 35 -5.50 18.11 7.40
N ARG A 36 -5.93 17.44 6.31
CA ARG A 36 -7.37 17.39 5.93
C ARG A 36 -8.04 16.02 6.10
N TRP A 37 -7.31 14.98 6.49
CA TRP A 37 -7.87 13.66 6.74
C TRP A 37 -7.48 13.18 8.14
N THR A 38 -8.17 13.72 9.15
CA THR A 38 -8.14 13.25 10.54
C THR A 38 -9.35 12.34 10.78
N PRO A 39 -9.14 11.06 11.15
CA PRO A 39 -10.23 10.21 11.60
C PRO A 39 -10.90 10.81 12.86
N LYS A 40 -12.23 11.01 12.86
CA LYS A 40 -13.02 11.25 14.09
C LYS A 40 -12.77 10.09 15.08
N GLY A 41 -12.39 10.43 16.31
CA GLY A 41 -12.00 9.46 17.35
C GLY A 41 -10.49 9.32 17.55
N ALA A 42 -9.67 9.95 16.71
CA ALA A 42 -8.25 10.14 17.01
C ALA A 42 -8.09 11.21 18.10
N LEU A 43 -8.15 10.79 19.37
CA LEU A 43 -7.31 11.37 20.43
C LEU A 43 -5.81 11.11 20.18
N ASN A 44 -5.47 10.47 19.06
CA ASN A 44 -4.15 10.03 18.71
C ASN A 44 -3.56 10.99 17.66
N SER A 45 -2.89 12.04 18.14
CA SER A 45 -2.04 12.87 17.29
C SER A 45 -1.05 11.94 16.55
N LYS A 46 -1.13 11.89 15.21
CA LYS A 46 -0.11 11.23 14.39
C LYS A 46 0.96 12.25 14.05
N ASN A 47 2.22 11.90 14.29
CA ASN A 47 3.36 12.76 14.01
C ASN A 47 4.29 12.06 13.02
N TYR A 48 4.50 12.68 11.85
CA TYR A 48 5.47 12.20 10.88
C TYR A 48 6.89 12.29 11.46
N GLN A 49 7.61 11.16 11.46
CA GLN A 49 8.96 11.05 12.01
C GLN A 49 10.04 11.03 10.93
N GLY A 50 9.68 11.19 9.65
CA GLY A 50 10.63 11.05 8.55
C GLY A 50 10.82 9.61 8.11
N GLY A 51 12.00 9.33 7.57
CA GLY A 51 12.35 8.00 7.06
C GLY A 51 11.82 7.72 5.66
N LEU A 52 11.97 6.46 5.25
CA LEU A 52 11.82 6.04 3.88
C LEU A 52 10.34 5.75 3.54
N GLY A 53 9.73 6.61 2.73
CA GLY A 53 8.40 6.37 2.18
C GLY A 53 8.42 5.47 0.95
N THR A 54 7.36 4.72 0.72
CA THR A 54 7.18 3.87 -0.48
C THR A 54 5.84 4.12 -1.14
N ILE A 55 5.83 4.04 -2.46
CA ILE A 55 4.62 3.96 -3.28
C ILE A 55 4.67 2.57 -3.92
N GLN A 56 3.59 1.80 -3.86
CA GLN A 56 3.58 0.48 -4.50
C GLN A 56 2.37 0.38 -5.40
N LEU A 57 2.63 0.05 -6.66
CA LEU A 57 1.64 -0.26 -7.67
C LEU A 57 1.74 -1.75 -8.00
N ILE A 58 0.74 -2.52 -7.64
CA ILE A 58 0.82 -3.98 -7.60
C ILE A 58 -0.29 -4.56 -8.45
N ARG A 59 0.05 -5.45 -9.37
CA ARG A 59 -0.91 -6.30 -10.09
C ARG A 59 -0.86 -7.73 -9.56
N TYR A 60 -1.95 -8.16 -8.97
CA TYR A 60 -2.17 -9.53 -8.51
C TYR A 60 -2.79 -10.33 -9.65
N HIS A 61 -2.01 -11.22 -10.25
CA HIS A 61 -2.52 -12.15 -11.28
C HIS A 61 -3.24 -13.35 -10.68
N SER A 62 -2.87 -13.72 -9.46
CA SER A 62 -3.53 -14.78 -8.70
C SER A 62 -3.50 -14.45 -7.22
N SER A 63 -4.64 -14.67 -6.58
CA SER A 63 -4.82 -14.58 -5.14
C SER A 63 -6.00 -15.46 -4.73
N PRO A 64 -6.17 -15.75 -3.43
CA PRO A 64 -7.35 -16.46 -2.93
C PRO A 64 -8.70 -15.80 -3.29
N VAL A 65 -8.70 -14.52 -3.67
CA VAL A 65 -9.90 -13.76 -4.05
C VAL A 65 -9.93 -13.38 -5.53
N GLY A 66 -9.08 -14.01 -6.35
CA GLY A 66 -8.94 -13.71 -7.78
C GLY A 66 -7.94 -12.58 -8.06
N PRO A 67 -7.75 -12.20 -9.34
CA PRO A 67 -6.84 -11.13 -9.72
C PRO A 67 -7.37 -9.75 -9.33
N TYR A 68 -6.48 -8.83 -9.01
CA TYR A 68 -6.79 -7.43 -8.69
C TYR A 68 -5.55 -6.54 -8.77
N ASP A 69 -5.75 -5.23 -8.71
CA ASP A 69 -4.67 -4.25 -8.71
C ASP A 69 -4.74 -3.39 -7.44
N GLU A 70 -3.59 -2.92 -6.96
CA GLU A 70 -3.49 -1.99 -5.83
C GLU A 70 -2.51 -0.86 -6.10
N LEU A 71 -2.84 0.35 -5.67
CA LEU A 71 -1.90 1.46 -5.49
C LEU A 71 -1.89 1.81 -4.01
N LEU A 72 -0.76 1.77 -3.33
CA LEU A 72 -0.63 2.16 -1.94
C LEU A 72 0.51 3.16 -1.70
N TYR A 73 0.36 3.94 -0.65
CA TYR A 73 1.34 4.90 -0.18
C TYR A 73 1.63 4.72 1.31
N VAL A 74 2.91 4.60 1.62
CA VAL A 74 3.47 4.63 2.97
C VAL A 74 4.39 5.86 3.04
N PRO A 75 4.09 6.89 3.84
CA PRO A 75 4.87 8.13 3.85
C PRO A 75 6.25 7.99 4.50
N GLY A 76 6.44 6.95 5.31
CA GLY A 76 7.61 6.75 6.15
C GLY A 76 7.17 6.38 7.57
N GLN A 77 8.02 6.67 8.54
CA GLN A 77 7.74 6.39 9.95
C GLN A 77 6.72 7.39 10.49
N LEU A 78 5.68 6.87 11.13
CA LEU A 78 4.69 7.64 11.87
C LEU A 78 4.76 7.26 13.34
N ASN A 79 4.60 8.24 14.20
CA ASN A 79 4.39 8.05 15.63
C ASN A 79 2.93 8.31 15.95
N TYR A 80 2.31 7.35 16.62
CA TYR A 80 0.94 7.44 17.09
C TYR A 80 0.92 7.42 18.61
N LYS A 81 0.20 8.35 19.22
CA LYS A 81 -0.20 8.19 20.62
C LYS A 81 -1.28 7.10 20.69
N VAL A 82 -1.19 6.19 21.66
CA VAL A 82 -2.19 5.13 21.89
C VAL A 82 -2.41 5.05 23.40
N GLY A 83 -3.47 5.69 23.89
CA GLY A 83 -3.65 5.89 25.33
C GLY A 83 -2.46 6.65 25.93
N ASN A 84 -1.81 6.06 26.93
CA ASN A 84 -0.63 6.63 27.61
C ASN A 84 0.71 6.22 26.96
N THR A 85 0.70 5.44 25.88
CA THR A 85 1.92 5.02 25.19
C THR A 85 2.03 5.63 23.81
N SER A 86 3.20 5.47 23.19
CA SER A 86 3.41 5.86 21.80
C SER A 86 3.90 4.65 21.00
N LEU A 87 3.36 4.49 19.80
CA LEU A 87 3.69 3.42 18.89
C LEU A 87 4.23 4.03 17.60
N SER A 88 5.47 3.67 17.26
CA SER A 88 6.14 4.15 16.04
C SER A 88 6.29 3.02 15.03
N GLY A 89 6.03 3.31 13.76
CA GLY A 89 6.12 2.34 12.68
C GLY A 89 5.62 2.91 11.36
N LEU A 90 5.69 2.10 10.30
CA LEU A 90 5.14 2.48 9.01
C LEU A 90 3.61 2.45 9.07
N SER A 91 2.94 3.23 8.23
CA SER A 91 1.49 3.10 8.04
C SER A 91 1.11 3.32 6.58
N ILE A 92 0.16 2.54 6.07
CA ILE A 92 -0.42 2.78 4.76
C ILE A 92 -1.48 3.86 4.94
N THR A 93 -1.19 5.08 4.49
CA THR A 93 -2.08 6.23 4.67
C THR A 93 -3.07 6.39 3.51
N ARG A 94 -2.73 5.87 2.33
CA ARG A 94 -3.60 5.84 1.15
C ARG A 94 -3.43 4.53 0.42
N ILE A 95 -4.54 3.94 0.02
CA ILE A 95 -4.54 2.73 -0.79
C ILE A 95 -5.82 2.63 -1.61
N TYR A 96 -5.65 2.25 -2.87
CA TYR A 96 -6.69 2.06 -3.86
C TYR A 96 -6.62 0.64 -4.37
N VAL A 97 -7.77 0.00 -4.62
CA VAL A 97 -7.88 -1.38 -5.09
C VAL A 97 -8.92 -1.52 -6.18
N SER A 98 -8.77 -2.50 -7.07
CA SER A 98 -9.64 -2.64 -8.24
C SER A 98 -10.98 -3.32 -7.99
N THR A 99 -11.23 -3.88 -6.80
CA THR A 99 -12.51 -4.54 -6.48
C THR A 99 -13.07 -4.11 -5.13
N PHE A 100 -14.39 -3.94 -5.06
CA PHE A 100 -15.07 -3.50 -3.83
C PHE A 100 -14.97 -4.54 -2.70
N ALA A 101 -14.95 -5.83 -3.02
CA ALA A 101 -14.76 -6.89 -2.02
C ALA A 101 -13.45 -6.72 -1.24
N LEU A 102 -12.38 -6.26 -1.90
CA LEU A 102 -11.11 -5.98 -1.25
C LEU A 102 -11.14 -4.75 -0.38
N VAL A 103 -11.95 -3.74 -0.72
CA VAL A 103 -12.19 -2.58 0.15
C VAL A 103 -12.75 -3.08 1.48
N VAL A 104 -13.85 -3.84 1.45
CA VAL A 104 -14.52 -4.33 2.66
C VAL A 104 -13.61 -5.25 3.46
N ASN A 105 -12.99 -6.25 2.81
CA ASN A 105 -12.14 -7.22 3.50
C ASN A 105 -10.87 -6.58 4.07
N GLY A 106 -10.27 -5.65 3.33
CA GLY A 106 -9.07 -4.94 3.75
C GLY A 106 -9.30 -4.08 4.99
N ARG A 107 -10.38 -3.30 4.96
CA ARG A 107 -10.81 -2.46 6.08
C ARG A 107 -11.17 -3.32 7.29
N ARG A 108 -11.99 -4.37 7.11
CA ARG A 108 -12.46 -5.24 8.20
C ARG A 108 -11.36 -6.05 8.88
N ASN A 109 -10.43 -6.61 8.13
CA ASN A 109 -9.43 -7.53 8.69
C ASN A 109 -8.19 -6.80 9.21
N TRP A 110 -7.79 -5.68 8.60
CA TRP A 110 -6.48 -5.06 8.85
C TRP A 110 -6.54 -3.56 9.11
N ASN A 111 -7.72 -2.95 9.15
CA ASN A 111 -7.90 -1.50 9.25
C ASN A 111 -7.14 -0.70 8.18
N ILE A 112 -6.91 -1.31 7.02
CA ILE A 112 -6.25 -0.61 5.91
C ILE A 112 -7.30 0.25 5.20
N PRO A 113 -7.09 1.57 5.00
CA PRO A 113 -8.08 2.50 4.46
C PRO A 113 -8.26 2.37 2.93
N LYS A 114 -8.53 1.16 2.43
CA LYS A 114 -8.68 0.85 1.00
C LYS A 114 -9.84 1.65 0.41
N ARG A 115 -9.68 2.15 -0.81
CA ARG A 115 -10.73 2.76 -1.63
C ARG A 115 -10.83 2.07 -2.97
N LEU A 116 -11.99 2.13 -3.60
CA LEU A 116 -12.17 1.56 -4.92
C LEU A 116 -11.57 2.48 -5.99
N ALA A 117 -10.89 1.90 -6.97
CA ALA A 117 -10.38 2.62 -8.14
C ALA A 117 -10.34 1.70 -9.36
N ARG A 118 -10.32 2.31 -10.54
CA ARG A 118 -10.07 1.63 -11.81
C ARG A 118 -8.60 1.83 -12.19
N PHE A 119 -7.99 0.77 -12.68
CA PHE A 119 -6.58 0.75 -13.06
C PHE A 119 -6.46 0.49 -14.54
N GLU A 120 -5.58 1.23 -15.20
CA GLU A 120 -5.21 1.03 -16.59
C GLU A 120 -3.70 0.87 -16.68
N PHE A 121 -3.27 -0.09 -17.50
CA PHE A 121 -1.86 -0.36 -17.78
C PHE A 121 -1.70 -0.56 -19.28
N THR A 122 -1.00 0.36 -19.93
CA THR A 122 -0.80 0.36 -21.37
C THR A 122 0.69 0.24 -21.67
N PRO A 123 1.17 -0.92 -22.16
CA PRO A 123 2.54 -1.03 -22.66
C PRO A 123 2.67 -0.20 -23.95
N GLU A 124 3.79 0.49 -24.12
CA GLU A 124 4.09 1.26 -25.34
C GLU A 124 4.32 0.35 -26.56
N THR A 125 4.78 -0.87 -26.31
CA THR A 125 5.11 -1.87 -27.33
C THR A 125 4.73 -3.25 -26.78
N PRO A 126 3.50 -3.75 -27.05
CA PRO A 126 2.98 -4.97 -26.42
C PRO A 126 3.83 -6.24 -26.62
N SER A 127 4.62 -6.30 -27.69
CA SER A 127 5.51 -7.44 -27.98
C SER A 127 6.83 -7.42 -27.20
N ASP A 128 7.22 -6.28 -26.61
CA ASP A 128 8.45 -6.16 -25.84
C ASP A 128 8.19 -6.43 -24.35
N PRO A 129 8.78 -7.49 -23.75
CA PRO A 129 8.61 -7.80 -22.33
C PRO A 129 9.22 -6.74 -21.40
N LEU A 130 10.08 -5.86 -21.91
CA LEU A 130 10.65 -4.72 -21.20
C LEU A 130 10.07 -3.38 -21.69
N SER A 131 8.92 -3.41 -22.37
CA SER A 131 8.25 -2.21 -22.84
C SER A 131 7.91 -1.29 -21.66
N PRO A 132 8.22 0.01 -21.76
CA PRO A 132 7.70 0.97 -20.81
C PRO A 132 6.17 0.87 -20.73
N THR A 133 5.64 0.93 -19.51
CA THR A 133 4.20 0.80 -19.28
C THR A 133 3.68 2.09 -18.66
N LEU A 134 2.66 2.68 -19.28
CA LEU A 134 1.92 3.78 -18.67
C LEU A 134 0.85 3.20 -17.75
N ALA A 135 0.89 3.56 -16.47
CA ALA A 135 -0.11 3.18 -15.50
C ALA A 135 -0.91 4.40 -15.05
N SER A 136 -2.23 4.26 -15.02
CA SER A 136 -3.18 5.29 -14.59
C SER A 136 -4.16 4.71 -13.57
N VAL A 137 -4.47 5.49 -12.52
CA VAL A 137 -5.40 5.09 -11.47
C VAL A 137 -6.49 6.15 -11.33
N TYR A 138 -7.74 5.72 -11.50
CA TYR A 138 -8.93 6.57 -11.49
C TYR A 138 -9.76 6.22 -10.25
N PRO A 139 -9.95 7.14 -9.30
CA PRO A 139 -10.70 6.86 -8.09
C PRO A 139 -12.18 6.62 -8.41
N SER A 140 -12.82 5.81 -7.58
CA SER A 140 -14.27 5.81 -7.51
C SER A 140 -14.80 7.17 -7.05
N LEU A 141 -15.91 7.62 -7.63
CA LEU A 141 -16.65 8.80 -7.18
C LEU A 141 -17.51 8.51 -5.93
N SER A 142 -17.78 7.23 -5.64
CA SER A 142 -18.57 6.80 -4.48
C SER A 142 -18.02 5.52 -3.82
N ASP A 143 -18.22 5.37 -2.51
CA ASP A 143 -17.87 4.14 -1.80
C ASP A 143 -19.00 3.07 -1.91
N SER A 144 -19.54 2.83 -3.12
CA SER A 144 -20.65 1.89 -3.38
C SER A 144 -20.33 0.82 -4.43
N ARG A 145 -21.10 -0.29 -4.47
CA ARG A 145 -20.88 -1.36 -5.48
C ARG A 145 -21.16 -0.93 -6.92
N ASN A 146 -22.13 -0.05 -7.13
CA ASN A 146 -22.37 0.60 -8.41
C ASN A 146 -21.53 1.87 -8.42
N THR A 147 -20.42 1.86 -9.13
CA THR A 147 -19.40 2.89 -9.06
C THR A 147 -19.17 3.48 -10.44
N GLU A 148 -19.29 4.80 -10.51
CA GLU A 148 -18.70 5.61 -11.57
C GLU A 148 -17.28 6.01 -11.16
N PHE A 149 -16.35 5.96 -12.11
CA PHE A 149 -14.97 6.36 -11.87
C PHE A 149 -14.74 7.77 -12.41
N SER A 150 -13.87 8.52 -11.72
CA SER A 150 -13.41 9.81 -12.23
C SER A 150 -12.83 9.67 -13.64
N PRO A 151 -13.11 10.60 -14.57
CA PRO A 151 -12.44 10.65 -15.85
C PRO A 151 -10.96 11.01 -15.71
N ASP A 152 -10.60 11.75 -14.65
CA ASP A 152 -9.24 12.18 -14.37
C ASP A 152 -8.53 11.23 -13.41
N PRO A 153 -7.27 10.83 -13.71
CA PRO A 153 -6.51 9.96 -12.83
C PRO A 153 -5.93 10.72 -11.63
N ILE A 154 -6.02 10.13 -10.44
CA ILE A 154 -5.37 10.65 -9.22
C ILE A 154 -3.89 10.35 -9.18
N PHE A 155 -3.46 9.33 -9.93
CA PHE A 155 -2.08 8.90 -10.02
C PHE A 155 -1.81 8.41 -11.44
N ARG A 156 -0.70 8.86 -12.01
CA ARG A 156 -0.24 8.42 -13.32
C ARG A 156 1.28 8.42 -13.38
N THR A 157 1.84 7.33 -13.87
CA THR A 157 3.29 7.18 -14.00
C THR A 157 3.62 6.30 -15.19
N ARG A 158 4.71 6.65 -15.87
CA ARG A 158 5.31 5.82 -16.91
C ARG A 158 6.48 5.05 -16.30
N LEU A 159 6.47 3.75 -16.46
CA LEU A 159 7.33 2.83 -15.73
C LEU A 159 8.29 2.20 -16.72
N VAL A 160 9.58 2.50 -16.60
CA VAL A 160 10.60 2.15 -17.60
C VAL A 160 11.55 1.09 -17.03
N PRO A 161 11.42 -0.19 -17.40
CA PRO A 161 12.36 -1.22 -16.98
C PRO A 161 13.77 -0.95 -17.49
N SER A 162 14.78 -1.15 -16.64
CA SER A 162 16.17 -1.06 -17.08
C SER A 162 16.49 -2.20 -18.05
N ARG A 163 16.89 -1.83 -19.27
CA ARG A 163 17.40 -2.79 -20.27
C ARG A 163 18.84 -3.22 -20.00
N ARG A 164 19.58 -2.43 -19.21
CA ARG A 164 21.01 -2.66 -18.94
C ARG A 164 21.26 -3.56 -17.72
N LEU A 165 20.44 -3.44 -16.68
CA LEU A 165 20.66 -4.16 -15.44
C LEU A 165 19.87 -5.48 -15.41
N PRO A 166 20.49 -6.59 -14.99
CA PRO A 166 19.83 -7.89 -14.94
C PRO A 166 18.78 -7.95 -13.81
N ASN A 167 17.99 -9.02 -13.80
CA ASN A 167 17.19 -9.35 -12.62
C ASN A 167 18.10 -9.87 -11.51
N PHE A 168 17.73 -9.60 -10.25
CA PHE A 168 18.41 -10.16 -9.08
C PHE A 168 17.39 -10.66 -8.04
N PRO A 169 17.74 -11.70 -7.25
CA PRO A 169 16.89 -12.16 -6.15
C PRO A 169 16.85 -11.12 -5.03
N LEU A 170 15.66 -10.88 -4.48
CA LEU A 170 15.47 -10.07 -3.28
C LEU A 170 14.47 -10.76 -2.35
N ASN A 171 14.87 -10.94 -1.10
CA ASN A 171 14.04 -11.51 -0.04
C ASN A 171 14.07 -10.56 1.16
N LEU A 172 13.05 -9.70 1.25
CA LEU A 172 12.95 -8.75 2.36
C LEU A 172 12.52 -9.45 3.65
N SER A 173 11.82 -10.58 3.57
CA SER A 173 11.38 -11.37 4.73
C SER A 173 12.54 -12.00 5.51
N SER A 174 13.72 -12.13 4.90
CA SER A 174 14.92 -12.66 5.54
C SER A 174 15.85 -11.58 6.10
N ILE A 175 15.55 -10.30 5.87
CA ILE A 175 16.34 -9.20 6.44
C ILE A 175 15.95 -9.07 7.93
N PRO A 176 16.93 -9.05 8.87
CA PRO A 176 16.64 -8.83 10.28
C PRO A 176 15.88 -7.53 10.51
N ARG A 177 14.84 -7.56 11.35
CA ARG A 177 14.02 -6.38 11.68
C ARG A 177 14.81 -5.17 12.18
N ALA A 178 15.96 -5.39 12.83
CA ALA A 178 16.85 -4.31 13.27
C ALA A 178 17.42 -3.48 12.10
N LEU A 179 17.49 -4.06 10.89
CA LEU A 179 17.96 -3.38 9.67
C LEU A 179 16.80 -2.86 8.82
N LEU A 180 15.67 -3.57 8.78
CA LEU A 180 14.49 -3.18 8.02
C LEU A 180 13.22 -3.65 8.75
N ASP A 181 12.56 -2.74 9.47
CA ASP A 181 11.26 -3.01 10.09
C ASP A 181 10.15 -2.71 9.09
N LEU A 182 9.51 -3.77 8.57
CA LEU A 182 8.41 -3.68 7.60
C LEU A 182 7.03 -3.68 8.26
N ARG A 183 6.95 -3.61 9.60
CA ARG A 183 5.66 -3.57 10.29
C ARG A 183 4.88 -2.34 9.90
N VAL A 184 3.64 -2.58 9.50
CA VAL A 184 2.63 -1.57 9.19
C VAL A 184 1.66 -1.52 10.35
N LEU A 185 1.53 -0.33 10.93
CA LEU A 185 0.58 0.00 11.98
C LEU A 185 -0.66 0.62 11.35
N GLN A 186 -1.82 0.07 11.68
CA GLN A 186 -3.10 0.56 11.19
C GLN A 186 -4.02 0.92 12.36
N PRO A 187 -4.32 2.22 12.55
CA PRO A 187 -5.27 2.66 13.55
C PRO A 187 -6.69 2.18 13.19
N PRO A 188 -7.61 2.12 14.15
CA PRO A 188 -9.04 2.02 13.88
C PRO A 188 -9.48 3.01 12.81
N LEU A 189 -10.29 2.53 11.85
CA LEU A 189 -10.87 3.37 10.81
C LEU A 189 -12.07 4.14 11.35
N THR A 190 -12.33 5.32 10.80
CA THR A 190 -13.57 6.07 11.08
C THR A 190 -14.80 5.50 10.43
N ASP A 191 -14.62 4.74 9.36
CA ASP A 191 -15.72 4.23 8.57
C ASP A 191 -16.39 3.08 9.33
N SER A 192 -17.66 2.83 9.03
CA SER A 192 -18.44 1.73 9.65
C SER A 192 -17.88 0.33 9.37
N ILE A 193 -16.92 0.22 8.46
CA ILE A 193 -16.26 -1.01 8.07
C ILE A 193 -14.80 -0.91 8.55
N GLY A 194 -14.51 -1.56 9.67
CA GLY A 194 -13.22 -1.53 10.37
C GLY A 194 -13.32 -2.25 11.71
N THR A 195 -12.24 -2.24 12.50
CA THR A 195 -12.23 -2.70 13.89
C THR A 195 -11.94 -1.54 14.83
N GLU A 196 -12.33 -1.68 16.10
CA GLU A 196 -12.05 -0.69 17.16
C GLU A 196 -10.61 -0.78 17.70
N GLN A 197 -9.88 -1.83 17.32
CA GLN A 197 -8.55 -2.13 17.84
C GLN A 197 -7.47 -1.80 16.81
N TRP A 198 -6.24 -1.58 17.28
CA TRP A 198 -5.11 -1.40 16.36
C TRP A 198 -4.71 -2.73 15.73
N CYS A 199 -4.41 -2.69 14.44
CA CYS A 199 -3.88 -3.82 13.70
C CYS A 199 -2.40 -3.57 13.35
N ILE A 200 -1.56 -4.56 13.62
CA ILE A 200 -0.15 -4.58 13.21
C ILE A 200 0.04 -5.71 12.22
N ILE A 201 0.63 -5.40 11.07
CA ILE A 201 0.90 -6.37 10.00
C ILE A 201 2.37 -6.31 9.59
N GLU A 202 3.03 -7.46 9.49
CA GLU A 202 4.36 -7.60 8.89
C GLU A 202 4.26 -8.38 7.57
N PRO A 203 4.11 -7.70 6.42
CA PRO A 203 4.04 -8.38 5.14
C PRO A 203 5.41 -8.93 4.72
N GLY A 204 5.40 -10.14 4.16
CA GLY A 204 6.59 -10.78 3.61
C GLY A 204 6.71 -10.55 2.09
N PHE A 205 7.94 -10.35 1.62
CA PHE A 205 8.24 -10.08 0.20
C PHE A 205 9.44 -10.92 -0.25
N VAL A 206 9.23 -11.77 -1.25
CA VAL A 206 10.30 -12.56 -1.88
C VAL A 206 10.12 -12.52 -3.39
N GLY A 207 11.19 -12.41 -4.18
CA GLY A 207 11.05 -12.49 -5.62
C GLY A 207 12.30 -12.16 -6.42
N GLN A 208 12.13 -12.17 -7.73
CA GLN A 208 13.09 -11.63 -8.68
C GLN A 208 12.72 -10.19 -9.00
N VAL A 209 13.71 -9.30 -8.95
CA VAL A 209 13.51 -7.86 -9.08
C VAL A 209 14.45 -7.29 -10.13
N ARG A 210 14.06 -6.17 -10.72
CA ARG A 210 14.80 -5.42 -11.72
C ARG A 210 14.74 -3.94 -11.36
N ILE A 211 15.78 -3.21 -11.73
CA ILE A 211 15.74 -1.75 -11.68
C ILE A 211 14.75 -1.20 -12.71
N MET A 212 13.95 -0.22 -12.32
CA MET A 212 13.13 0.58 -13.22
C MET A 212 13.26 2.07 -12.92
N TYR A 213 12.91 2.90 -13.89
CA TYR A 213 12.91 4.36 -13.78
C TYR A 213 11.46 4.83 -13.90
N PRO A 214 10.92 5.53 -12.89
CA PRO A 214 9.58 6.07 -12.96
C PRO A 214 9.57 7.49 -13.50
N ASP A 215 8.80 7.74 -14.55
CA ASP A 215 8.53 9.08 -15.06
C ASP A 215 7.12 9.53 -14.60
N PRO A 216 6.94 10.82 -14.29
CA PRO A 216 5.62 11.36 -13.97
C PRO A 216 4.71 11.31 -15.20
N GLY A 217 3.42 11.07 -14.98
CA GLY A 217 2.44 10.95 -16.07
C GLY A 217 1.28 11.94 -16.01
N LEU A 218 1.18 12.77 -14.97
CA LEU A 218 0.18 13.84 -14.86
C LEU A 218 0.75 15.17 -15.37
N GLU A 219 -0.16 16.12 -15.64
CA GLU A 219 0.19 17.50 -16.00
C GLU A 219 1.12 18.12 -14.95
N GLY A 220 2.07 18.94 -15.42
CA GLY A 220 3.07 19.59 -14.57
C GLY A 220 4.17 18.65 -14.04
N ALA A 221 4.40 17.51 -14.72
CA ALA A 221 5.39 16.50 -14.33
C ALA A 221 5.14 15.94 -12.92
N ARG A 222 3.87 15.64 -12.62
CA ARG A 222 3.41 15.14 -11.33
C ARG A 222 3.12 13.64 -11.39
N TYR A 223 3.25 12.97 -10.24
CA TYR A 223 2.84 11.56 -10.09
C TYR A 223 1.43 11.45 -9.52
N GLY A 224 1.08 12.31 -8.57
CA GLY A 224 -0.23 12.37 -7.93
C GLY A 224 -0.87 13.75 -8.07
N ASP A 225 -2.20 13.79 -8.02
CA ASP A 225 -3.02 15.00 -8.15
C ASP A 225 -2.88 15.99 -6.97
N GLY A 226 -2.26 15.58 -5.86
CA GLY A 226 -2.10 16.35 -4.63
C GLY A 226 -3.35 16.38 -3.74
N ILE A 227 -4.44 15.73 -4.15
CA ILE A 227 -5.73 15.72 -3.49
C ILE A 227 -6.10 14.28 -3.11
N GLY A 228 -6.41 13.45 -4.12
CA GLY A 228 -6.71 12.02 -3.99
C GLY A 228 -5.46 11.17 -3.75
N PHE A 229 -4.33 11.56 -4.31
CA PHE A 229 -3.02 10.96 -4.06
C PHE A 229 -1.97 12.07 -3.88
N PRO A 230 -1.00 11.93 -2.95
CA PRO A 230 -0.06 13.01 -2.71
C PRO A 230 0.78 13.26 -3.95
N ASP A 231 1.15 14.51 -4.17
CA ASP A 231 2.15 14.83 -5.18
C ASP A 231 3.54 14.58 -4.59
N LEU A 232 4.27 13.69 -5.24
CA LEU A 232 5.44 13.02 -4.69
C LEU A 232 6.63 13.27 -5.62
N GLN A 233 7.82 13.35 -5.04
CA GLN A 233 9.08 13.35 -5.81
C GLN A 233 9.83 12.04 -5.57
N PRO A 234 9.43 10.93 -6.21
CA PRO A 234 10.11 9.65 -6.07
C PRO A 234 11.61 9.79 -6.40
N MET A 235 12.43 8.87 -5.89
CA MET A 235 13.79 8.74 -6.38
C MET A 235 13.74 8.39 -7.87
N SER A 236 14.79 8.77 -8.59
CA SER A 236 14.93 8.46 -10.02
C SER A 236 15.01 6.96 -10.30
N VAL A 237 15.11 6.11 -9.27
CA VAL A 237 15.27 4.65 -9.38
C VAL A 237 14.22 3.96 -8.50
N GLY A 238 13.57 2.95 -9.06
CA GLY A 238 12.62 2.06 -8.39
C GLY A 238 12.87 0.59 -8.67
N LEU A 239 12.07 -0.28 -8.05
CA LEU A 239 12.16 -1.73 -8.20
C LEU A 239 10.92 -2.30 -8.90
N TRP A 240 11.14 -2.99 -10.01
CA TRP A 240 10.13 -3.76 -10.72
C TRP A 240 10.28 -5.25 -10.42
N TRP A 241 9.23 -5.86 -9.90
CA TRP A 241 9.21 -7.25 -9.44
C TRP A 241 8.31 -8.08 -10.35
N PRO A 242 8.81 -8.61 -11.48
CA PRO A 242 7.98 -9.37 -12.41
C PRO A 242 7.44 -10.68 -11.81
N LYS A 243 8.15 -11.25 -10.83
CA LYS A 243 7.76 -12.48 -10.10
C LYS A 243 8.01 -12.28 -8.62
N ALA A 244 6.98 -11.85 -7.92
CA ALA A 244 6.97 -11.67 -6.47
C ALA A 244 6.08 -12.73 -5.81
N GLU A 245 6.39 -13.07 -4.58
CA GLU A 245 5.49 -13.70 -3.64
C GLU A 245 5.29 -12.74 -2.47
N ILE A 246 4.02 -12.52 -2.12
CA ILE A 246 3.62 -11.65 -1.02
C ILE A 246 2.90 -12.49 0.00
N PHE A 247 3.35 -12.37 1.23
CA PHE A 247 2.74 -13.03 2.37
C PHE A 247 2.06 -11.97 3.24
N PHE A 248 0.80 -12.22 3.56
CA PHE A 248 0.06 -11.43 4.53
C PHE A 248 -0.32 -12.32 5.72
N PRO A 249 0.29 -12.11 6.90
CA PRO A 249 -0.14 -12.80 8.11
C PRO A 249 -1.51 -12.30 8.59
N ALA A 250 -2.11 -13.06 9.51
CA ALA A 250 -3.16 -12.51 10.37
C ALA A 250 -2.60 -11.28 11.12
N PRO A 251 -3.42 -10.24 11.35
CA PRO A 251 -2.97 -9.08 12.11
C PRO A 251 -2.64 -9.48 13.55
N GLU A 252 -1.59 -8.89 14.10
CA GLU A 252 -1.45 -8.78 15.55
C GLU A 252 -2.37 -7.66 16.03
N ILE A 253 -3.25 -7.98 16.98
CA ILE A 253 -4.19 -7.02 17.55
C ILE A 253 -3.62 -6.47 18.85
N LEU A 254 -3.46 -5.15 18.92
CA LEU A 254 -2.93 -4.50 20.11
C LEU A 254 -4.03 -4.34 21.18
N ASN A 255 -3.97 -5.17 22.22
CA ASN A 255 -4.86 -5.08 23.37
C ASN A 255 -4.40 -3.98 24.33
N GLN A 256 -5.13 -2.86 24.34
CA GLN A 256 -4.83 -1.70 25.21
C GLN A 256 -4.93 -1.99 26.71
N SER A 257 -5.61 -3.08 27.12
CA SER A 257 -5.79 -3.49 28.52
C SER A 257 -4.57 -4.17 29.16
N SER A 258 -3.51 -4.47 28.39
CA SER A 258 -2.35 -5.23 28.89
C SER A 258 -1.31 -4.42 29.69
N ASN A 259 -1.48 -3.09 29.79
CA ASN A 259 -0.54 -2.21 30.49
C ASN A 259 -0.98 -1.77 31.90
N GLU A 260 -2.20 -2.05 32.34
CA GLU A 260 -2.59 -1.80 33.74
C GLU A 260 -2.13 -2.91 34.70
N SER A 261 -1.97 -4.14 34.22
CA SER A 261 -1.60 -5.29 35.06
C SER A 261 -0.10 -5.42 35.37
N LYS A 262 0.75 -4.54 34.85
CA LYS A 262 2.20 -4.49 35.17
C LYS A 262 2.59 -3.46 36.23
N LYS A 263 1.63 -2.75 36.83
CA LYS A 263 1.89 -1.81 37.95
C LYS A 263 1.56 -2.35 39.34
N THR A 264 1.21 -3.62 39.46
CA THR A 264 0.97 -4.27 40.76
C THR A 264 1.67 -5.61 40.81
N LYS A 265 2.97 -5.59 41.11
CA LYS A 265 3.69 -6.64 41.83
C LYS A 265 5.04 -6.13 42.30
#